data_AF-A0A380G1L9-F1
#
_entry.id   AF-A0A380G1L9-F1
#
_cell.length_a   1.000
_cell.length_b   1.000
_cell.length_c   1.000
_cell.angle_alpha   90.00
_cell.angle_beta   90.00
_cell.angle_gamma   90.00
#
_symmetry.space_group_name_H-M   'P 1'
#
loop_
_entity.id
_entity.type
_entity.pdbx_description
1 polymer ?
#
loop_
_entity_poly.entity_id
_entity_poly.type
_entity_poly.pdbx_seq_one_letter_code
_entity_poly.pdbx_strand_id
1 'polypeptide(L)'
;MIESLLTLLILIILLNISLSISRGNKFTIINDELSLDQLISKFDYYKSKAIGDKQSITLALTENSSIINVVEEKGSHYSFKIQNGKIKTISKIKKITFDKDGRVNNFGSFVLNINERLYKVIFHIDKGRIRYVSL
;
A
#
# COMPACT_ATOMS: atom_id res chain seq x y z
N MET A 1 -54.41 8.07 4.24
CA MET A 1 -53.58 8.65 3.13
C MET A 1 -52.35 9.38 3.67
N ILE A 2 -52.45 10.04 4.84
CA ILE A 2 -51.29 10.59 5.55
C ILE A 2 -50.31 9.49 5.95
N GLU A 3 -50.83 8.33 6.36
CA GLU A 3 -50.05 7.18 6.81
C GLU A 3 -49.17 6.63 5.67
N SER A 4 -49.75 6.46 4.48
CA SER A 4 -49.00 6.03 3.29
C SER A 4 -47.93 7.05 2.88
N LEU A 5 -48.20 8.34 3.06
CA LEU A 5 -47.23 9.41 2.78
C LEU A 5 -46.07 9.40 3.77
N LEU A 6 -46.37 9.20 5.05
CA LEU A 6 -45.37 9.11 6.12
C LEU A 6 -44.50 7.86 5.95
N THR A 7 -45.09 6.72 5.58
CA THR A 7 -44.31 5.51 5.27
C THR A 7 -43.39 5.70 4.07
N LEU A 8 -43.85 6.42 3.03
CA LEU A 8 -43.03 6.71 1.86
C LEU A 8 -41.86 7.64 2.20
N LEU A 9 -42.11 8.66 3.03
CA LEU A 9 -41.08 9.56 3.51
C LEU A 9 -39.99 8.81 4.29
N ILE A 10 -40.39 7.94 5.22
CA ILE A 10 -39.45 7.11 6.00
C ILE A 10 -38.64 6.21 5.05
N LEU A 11 -39.28 5.60 4.06
CA LEU A 11 -38.61 4.74 3.08
C LEU A 11 -37.55 5.52 2.29
N ILE A 12 -37.87 6.73 1.84
CA ILE A 12 -36.93 7.60 1.10
C ILE A 12 -35.73 7.99 1.99
N ILE A 13 -35.97 8.31 3.26
CA ILE A 13 -34.89 8.65 4.21
C ILE A 13 -33.95 7.43 4.38
N LEU A 14 -34.51 6.25 4.64
CA LEU A 14 -33.73 5.02 4.79
C LEU A 14 -32.94 4.68 3.52
N LEU A 15 -33.53 4.87 2.34
CA LEU A 15 -32.88 4.61 1.07
C LEU A 15 -31.67 5.54 0.86
N ASN A 16 -31.82 6.83 1.14
CA ASN A 16 -30.74 7.81 1.02
C ASN A 16 -29.58 7.54 2.00
N ILE A 17 -29.90 7.15 3.25
CA ILE A 17 -28.89 6.74 4.23
C ILE A 17 -28.12 5.52 3.72
N SER A 18 -28.82 4.49 3.25
CA SER A 18 -28.19 3.25 2.75
C SER A 18 -27.27 3.48 1.55
N LEU A 19 -27.68 4.33 0.60
CA LEU A 19 -26.89 4.70 -0.58
C LEU A 19 -25.62 5.47 -0.20
N SER A 20 -25.74 6.39 0.77
CA SER A 20 -24.63 7.21 1.24
C SER A 20 -23.55 6.35 1.93
N ILE A 21 -23.97 5.43 2.82
CA ILE A 21 -23.06 4.48 3.49
C ILE A 21 -22.37 3.57 2.47
N SER A 22 -23.13 3.02 1.52
CA SER A 22 -22.58 2.13 0.48
C SER A 22 -21.56 2.84 -0.41
N ARG A 23 -21.84 4.07 -0.85
CA ARG A 23 -20.89 4.89 -1.64
C ARG A 23 -19.64 5.25 -0.84
N GLY A 24 -19.78 5.67 0.41
CA GLY A 24 -18.65 5.97 1.29
C GLY A 24 -17.69 4.80 1.43
N ASN A 25 -18.24 3.61 1.71
CA ASN A 25 -17.44 2.39 1.87
C ASN A 25 -16.74 1.94 0.58
N LYS A 26 -17.39 2.09 -0.59
CA LYS A 26 -16.75 1.78 -1.87
C LYS A 26 -15.63 2.76 -2.20
N PHE A 27 -15.84 4.05 -1.95
CA PHE A 27 -14.81 5.06 -2.23
C PHE A 27 -13.57 4.88 -1.34
N THR A 28 -13.75 4.51 -0.07
CA THR A 28 -12.62 4.21 0.83
C THR A 28 -11.85 2.97 0.37
N ILE A 29 -12.54 1.90 -0.06
CA ILE A 29 -11.89 0.71 -0.65
C ILE A 29 -11.02 1.09 -1.85
N ILE A 30 -11.59 1.81 -2.81
CA ILE A 30 -10.88 2.20 -4.04
C ILE A 30 -9.67 3.08 -3.71
N ASN A 31 -9.81 4.00 -2.76
CA ASN A 31 -8.73 4.88 -2.35
C ASN A 31 -7.60 4.11 -1.62
N ASP A 32 -7.94 3.09 -0.85
CA ASP A 32 -6.96 2.21 -0.20
C ASP A 32 -6.19 1.39 -1.24
N GLU A 33 -6.89 0.78 -2.19
CA GLU A 33 -6.28 0.02 -3.31
C GLU A 33 -5.37 0.92 -4.15
N LEU A 34 -5.80 2.13 -4.48
CA LEU A 34 -4.98 3.10 -5.20
C LEU A 34 -3.70 3.46 -4.44
N SER A 35 -3.80 3.69 -3.12
CA SER A 35 -2.64 4.01 -2.27
C SER A 35 -1.63 2.85 -2.23
N LEU A 36 -2.15 1.62 -2.22
CA LEU A 36 -1.35 0.41 -2.26
C LEU A 36 -0.68 0.22 -3.64
N ASP A 37 -1.42 0.37 -4.73
CA ASP A 37 -0.89 0.25 -6.09
C ASP A 37 0.18 1.30 -6.38
N GLN A 38 0.02 2.52 -5.86
CA GLN A 38 1.07 3.55 -5.92
C GLN A 38 2.32 3.14 -5.15
N LEU A 39 2.19 2.50 -3.99
CA LEU A 39 3.32 1.99 -3.22
C LEU A 39 4.03 0.87 -3.98
N ILE A 40 3.29 -0.08 -4.55
CA ILE A 40 3.85 -1.18 -5.35
C ILE A 40 4.55 -0.62 -6.59
N SER A 41 3.94 0.34 -7.29
CA SER A 41 4.52 1.02 -8.45
C SER A 41 5.83 1.73 -8.10
N LYS A 42 5.94 2.33 -6.91
CA LYS A 42 7.21 2.91 -6.43
C LYS A 42 8.28 1.83 -6.23
N PHE A 43 7.93 0.66 -5.70
CA PHE A 43 8.88 -0.45 -5.59
C PHE A 43 9.33 -0.94 -6.96
N ASP A 44 8.41 -1.07 -7.92
CA ASP A 44 8.74 -1.45 -9.30
C ASP A 44 9.59 -0.38 -10.02
N TYR A 45 9.35 0.89 -9.72
CA TYR A 45 10.20 1.99 -10.19
C TYR A 45 11.65 1.83 -9.67
N TYR A 46 11.85 1.61 -8.36
CA TYR A 46 13.21 1.43 -7.83
C TYR A 46 13.89 0.17 -8.35
N LYS A 47 13.13 -0.91 -8.53
CA LYS A 47 13.63 -2.11 -9.21
C LYS A 47 14.09 -1.79 -10.64
N SER A 48 13.28 -1.07 -11.40
CA SER A 48 13.61 -0.68 -12.78
C SER A 48 14.81 0.28 -12.84
N LYS A 49 14.90 1.21 -11.87
CA LYS A 49 16.02 2.14 -11.73
C LYS A 49 17.32 1.40 -11.41
N ALA A 50 17.29 0.39 -10.52
CA ALA A 50 18.46 -0.43 -10.21
C ALA A 50 19.03 -1.13 -11.45
N ILE A 51 18.15 -1.64 -12.32
CA ILE A 51 18.51 -2.25 -13.60
C ILE A 51 19.10 -1.21 -14.57
N GLY A 52 18.41 -0.07 -14.74
CA GLY A 52 18.82 0.99 -15.67
C GLY A 52 20.16 1.61 -15.31
N ASP A 53 20.37 1.92 -14.03
CA ASP A 53 21.58 2.59 -13.51
C ASP A 53 22.73 1.61 -13.24
N LYS A 54 22.49 0.29 -13.44
CA LYS A 54 23.39 -0.83 -13.14
C LYS A 54 23.99 -0.75 -11.73
N GLN A 55 23.16 -0.40 -10.75
CA GLN A 55 23.57 -0.22 -9.36
C GLN A 55 22.53 -0.80 -8.42
N SER A 56 22.96 -1.24 -7.24
CA SER A 56 22.04 -1.76 -6.24
C SER A 56 21.30 -0.62 -5.54
N ILE A 57 19.99 -0.78 -5.32
CA ILE A 57 19.16 0.16 -4.58
C ILE A 57 18.54 -0.55 -3.39
N THR A 58 18.78 -0.04 -2.19
CA THR A 58 18.25 -0.59 -0.94
C THR A 58 17.17 0.30 -0.35
N LEU A 59 16.00 -0.28 -0.13
CA LEU A 59 14.89 0.32 0.60
C LEU A 59 14.95 -0.14 2.06
N ALA A 60 15.14 0.79 2.99
CA ALA A 60 15.09 0.52 4.42
C ALA A 60 13.69 0.78 4.96
N LEU A 61 13.11 -0.25 5.56
CA LEU A 61 11.79 -0.25 6.18
C LEU A 61 11.95 -0.03 7.69
N THR A 62 11.16 0.90 8.23
CA THR A 62 11.13 1.20 9.67
C THR A 62 9.74 0.94 10.21
N GLU A 63 9.65 0.21 11.33
CA GLU A 63 8.37 -0.02 12.01
C GLU A 63 7.76 1.30 12.50
N ASN A 64 6.43 1.38 12.47
CA ASN A 64 5.65 2.56 12.83
C ASN A 64 5.96 3.82 12.00
N SER A 65 6.62 3.69 10.85
CA SER A 65 6.97 4.80 9.97
C SER A 65 6.11 4.85 8.71
N SER A 66 5.74 6.05 8.29
CA SER A 66 5.17 6.34 6.96
C SER A 66 6.24 6.63 5.91
N ILE A 67 7.52 6.57 6.28
CA ILE A 67 8.65 6.95 5.43
C ILE A 67 9.51 5.71 5.18
N ILE A 68 9.84 5.49 3.92
CA ILE A 68 10.80 4.48 3.47
C ILE A 68 12.05 5.20 2.99
N ASN A 69 13.20 4.82 3.54
CA ASN A 69 14.47 5.40 3.17
C ASN A 69 15.08 4.61 2.00
N VAL A 70 15.63 5.32 1.04
CA VAL A 70 16.27 4.78 -0.15
C VAL A 70 17.75 5.07 -0.08
N VAL A 71 18.55 4.02 -0.27
CA VAL A 71 20.01 4.07 -0.27
C VAL A 71 20.50 3.47 -1.58
N GLU A 72 21.08 4.32 -2.43
CA GLU A 72 21.73 3.89 -3.66
C GLU A 72 23.20 3.58 -3.38
N GLU A 73 23.74 2.57 -4.06
CA GLU A 73 25.14 2.15 -3.92
C GLU A 73 26.15 3.28 -4.20
N LYS A 74 25.83 4.18 -5.15
CA LYS A 74 26.66 5.34 -5.49
C LYS A 74 26.50 6.54 -4.56
N GLY A 75 25.91 6.35 -3.36
CA GLY A 75 25.91 7.34 -2.28
C GLY A 75 24.72 8.31 -2.25
N SER A 76 23.71 8.11 -3.10
CA SER A 76 22.47 8.90 -2.99
C SER A 76 21.58 8.34 -1.88
N HIS A 77 21.21 9.20 -0.94
CA HIS A 77 20.31 8.88 0.17
C HIS A 77 19.12 9.84 0.15
N TYR A 78 17.91 9.28 0.04
CA TYR A 78 16.68 10.06 0.08
C TYR A 78 15.56 9.21 0.68
N SER A 79 14.37 9.78 0.81
CA SER A 79 13.23 9.04 1.35
C SER A 79 11.97 9.37 0.58
N PHE A 80 11.01 8.45 0.62
CA PHE A 80 9.68 8.71 0.10
C PHE A 80 8.63 8.34 1.15
N LYS A 81 7.51 9.06 1.09
CA LYS A 81 6.36 8.83 1.96
C LYS A 81 5.40 7.82 1.33
N ILE A 82 4.88 6.95 2.19
CA ILE A 82 3.72 6.09 1.93
C ILE A 82 2.48 6.98 2.00
N GLN A 83 1.72 7.04 0.91
CA GLN A 83 0.50 7.83 0.88
C GLN A 83 -0.57 7.15 1.74
N ASN A 84 -1.22 7.94 2.60
CA ASN A 84 -2.34 7.52 3.45
C ASN A 84 -2.07 6.28 4.33
N GLY A 85 -0.80 6.01 4.66
CA GLY A 85 -0.47 4.81 5.43
C GLY A 85 0.88 4.83 6.15
N LYS A 86 1.10 3.79 6.96
CA LYS A 86 2.34 3.54 7.70
C LYS A 86 2.62 2.05 7.83
N ILE A 87 3.89 1.71 7.94
CA ILE A 87 4.32 0.35 8.28
C ILE A 87 4.00 0.10 9.75
N LYS A 88 3.18 -0.90 10.07
CA LYS A 88 2.82 -1.26 11.45
C LYS A 88 3.79 -2.27 12.04
N THR A 89 4.17 -3.29 11.27
CA THR A 89 5.04 -4.37 11.75
C THR A 89 5.87 -4.91 10.60
N ILE A 90 7.12 -5.28 10.88
CA ILE A 90 8.02 -5.87 9.89
C ILE A 90 8.33 -7.31 10.31
N SER A 91 8.18 -8.25 9.39
CA SER A 91 8.53 -9.65 9.59
C SER A 91 9.66 -10.04 8.64
N LYS A 92 10.85 -10.27 9.21
CA LYS A 92 12.05 -10.82 8.54
C LYS A 92 12.71 -9.93 7.46
N ILE A 93 12.14 -8.77 7.10
CA ILE A 93 12.70 -7.86 6.07
C ILE A 93 12.79 -6.40 6.52
N LYS A 94 13.87 -6.04 7.24
CA LYS A 94 14.12 -4.62 7.56
C LYS A 94 14.65 -3.82 6.37
N LYS A 95 15.21 -4.49 5.38
CA LYS A 95 15.75 -3.89 4.15
C LYS A 95 15.29 -4.71 2.96
N ILE A 96 15.07 -4.05 1.82
CA ILE A 96 14.79 -4.70 0.53
C ILE A 96 15.84 -4.16 -0.43
N THR A 97 16.72 -5.01 -0.92
CA THR A 97 17.75 -4.63 -1.89
C THR A 97 17.38 -5.17 -3.25
N PHE A 98 17.24 -4.27 -4.22
CA PHE A 98 17.19 -4.61 -5.63
C PHE A 98 18.61 -4.57 -6.18
N ASP A 99 19.07 -5.68 -6.74
CA ASP A 99 20.36 -5.73 -7.42
C ASP A 99 20.27 -5.13 -8.84
N LYS A 100 21.44 -4.98 -9.47
CA LYS A 100 21.59 -4.51 -10.86
C LYS A 100 20.89 -5.37 -11.92
N ASP A 101 20.50 -6.60 -11.57
CA ASP A 101 19.81 -7.55 -12.43
C ASP A 101 18.29 -7.60 -12.11
N GLY A 102 17.82 -6.75 -11.19
CA GLY A 102 16.42 -6.66 -10.77
C GLY A 102 15.98 -7.78 -9.83
N ARG A 103 16.91 -8.57 -9.28
CA ARG A 103 16.61 -9.60 -8.30
C ARG A 103 16.51 -9.00 -6.91
N VAL A 104 15.73 -9.66 -6.05
CA VAL A 104 15.52 -9.25 -4.67
C VAL A 104 16.12 -10.33 -3.78
N ASN A 105 17.15 -9.99 -3.01
CA ASN A 105 17.86 -10.97 -2.18
C ASN A 105 17.15 -11.26 -0.83
N ASN A 106 15.97 -10.66 -0.59
CA ASN A 106 15.35 -10.65 0.73
C ASN A 106 13.91 -11.20 0.67
N PHE A 107 13.64 -12.25 1.46
CA PHE A 107 12.28 -12.79 1.68
C PHE A 107 11.68 -12.27 2.97
N GLY A 108 10.44 -11.81 2.89
CA GLY A 108 9.63 -11.57 4.08
C GLY A 108 8.39 -10.77 3.77
N SER A 109 7.82 -10.19 4.83
CA SER A 109 6.61 -9.41 4.71
C SER A 109 6.58 -8.27 5.70
N PHE A 110 5.85 -7.21 5.37
CA PHE A 110 5.49 -6.20 6.34
C PHE A 110 3.97 -5.97 6.31
N VAL A 111 3.44 -5.54 7.45
CA VAL A 111 2.04 -5.13 7.58
C VAL A 111 1.99 -3.63 7.43
N LEU A 112 1.22 -3.18 6.46
CA LEU A 112 0.90 -1.80 6.19
C LEU A 112 -0.47 -1.50 6.79
N ASN A 113 -0.59 -0.34 7.44
CA ASN A 113 -1.88 0.24 7.75
C ASN A 113 -2.14 1.37 6.76
N ILE A 114 -3.15 1.24 5.89
CA ILE A 114 -3.65 2.33 5.04
C ILE A 114 -5.02 2.71 5.58
N ASN A 115 -5.20 3.98 5.93
CA ASN A 115 -6.38 4.48 6.61
C ASN A 115 -6.73 3.64 7.86
N GLU A 116 -7.74 2.78 7.80
CA GLU A 116 -8.16 1.90 8.90
C GLU A 116 -7.98 0.40 8.59
N ARG A 117 -7.35 0.06 7.46
CA ARG A 117 -7.22 -1.31 6.97
C ARG A 117 -5.79 -1.80 6.97
N LEU A 118 -5.66 -3.09 7.29
CA LEU A 118 -4.37 -3.76 7.35
C LEU A 118 -4.12 -4.55 6.07
N TYR A 119 -2.97 -4.31 5.45
CA TYR A 119 -2.53 -5.03 4.27
C TYR A 119 -1.18 -5.67 4.55
N LYS A 120 -1.03 -6.96 4.24
CA LYS A 120 0.24 -7.66 4.32
C LYS A 120 0.91 -7.65 2.95
N VAL A 121 2.05 -6.97 2.83
CA VAL A 121 2.88 -6.97 1.62
C VAL A 121 3.96 -8.04 1.78
N ILE A 122 4.09 -8.93 0.78
CA ILE A 122 4.95 -10.11 0.78
C ILE A 122 5.92 -10.03 -0.40
N PHE A 123 7.21 -10.20 -0.11
CA PHE A 123 8.29 -10.21 -1.09
C PHE A 123 8.79 -11.64 -1.27
N HIS A 124 8.72 -12.16 -2.50
CA HIS A 124 9.26 -13.47 -2.87
C HIS A 124 10.65 -13.32 -3.54
N ILE A 125 11.64 -14.08 -3.06
CA ILE A 125 13.04 -14.05 -3.55
C ILE A 125 13.14 -14.47 -5.02
N ASP A 126 12.42 -15.52 -5.44
CA ASP A 126 12.71 -16.20 -6.72
C ASP A 126 12.49 -15.36 -7.98
N LYS A 127 11.55 -14.40 -7.97
CA LYS A 127 11.21 -13.60 -9.16
C LYS A 127 11.07 -12.11 -8.88
N GLY A 128 11.39 -11.67 -7.65
CA GLY A 128 11.16 -10.28 -7.21
C GLY A 128 9.71 -9.82 -7.45
N ARG A 129 8.74 -10.74 -7.34
CA ARG A 129 7.30 -10.44 -7.44
C ARG A 129 6.84 -9.98 -6.07
N ILE A 130 6.22 -8.80 -6.05
CA ILE A 130 5.62 -8.22 -4.85
C ILE A 130 4.14 -8.59 -4.88
N ARG A 131 3.64 -9.17 -3.79
CA ARG A 131 2.22 -9.52 -3.62
C ARG A 131 1.70 -8.84 -2.37
N TYR A 132 0.40 -8.57 -2.34
CA TYR A 132 -0.27 -8.07 -1.15
C TYR A 132 -1.55 -8.87 -0.87
N VAL A 133 -1.95 -8.90 0.39
CA VAL A 133 -3.19 -9.54 0.86
C VAL A 133 -3.82 -8.64 1.92
N SER A 134 -5.13 -8.38 1.82
CA SER A 134 -5.89 -7.70 2.88
C SER A 134 -6.01 -8.64 4.08
N LEU A 135 -5.78 -8.11 5.28
CA LEU A 135 -5.97 -8.82 6.55
C LEU A 135 -7.37 -8.56 7.12
#